data_AF-A0A9E3KRJ9-F1
#
_entry.id   AF-A0A9E3KRJ9-F1
#
_cell.length_a   1.000
_cell.length_b   1.000
_cell.length_c   1.000
_cell.angle_alpha   90.00
_cell.angle_beta   90.00
_cell.angle_gamma   90.00
#
_symmetry.space_group_name_H-M   'P 1'
#
loop_
_entity.id
_entity.type
_entity.pdbx_description
1 polymer ?
#
loop_
_entity_poly.entity_id
_entity_poly.type
_entity_poly.pdbx_seq_one_letter_code
_entity_poly.pdbx_strand_id
1 'polypeptide(L)'
;MKKYILLSAIGLLSFLRIDAQTDKKIDELVFLYVDEKYDKVVDKSLALAENDAYKKNPLPFIYASMGYYQMSKRPDKYDIGKGGKYANTLKMAQKYLYTFMKKDAKANEYYNDYKEYYDLLADTSNKLGQHYFLMEDYRKSAGAYKNAVKALPNDPILLLWQGIGEVKSLNYAEGDKNILDALTKIDENFKPSEVTAGVLAHGMLIVSEYLTQKGDATNANKAKKLVDVFKKYDPDELDKQKMEQRKEKAKEDDRIMRKFYSEDEDTSTNE
;
A
#
# COMPACT_ATOMS: atom_id res chain seq x y z
N MET A 1 -16.56 10.61 26.82
CA MET A 1 -15.56 10.15 27.82
C MET A 1 -15.00 8.82 27.33
N LYS A 2 -13.84 8.88 26.69
CA LYS A 2 -12.53 8.43 27.21
C LYS A 2 -12.28 6.93 27.01
N LYS A 3 -11.31 6.69 26.12
CA LYS A 3 -10.28 5.64 26.13
C LYS A 3 -10.76 4.22 25.86
N TYR A 4 -10.51 3.73 24.65
CA TYR A 4 -9.74 2.51 24.38
C TYR A 4 -9.19 2.54 22.93
N ILE A 5 -8.20 3.41 22.68
CA ILE A 5 -7.25 3.22 21.58
C ILE A 5 -5.89 3.09 22.26
N LEU A 6 -5.52 1.86 22.61
CA LEU A 6 -4.13 1.52 22.90
C LEU A 6 -4.05 0.00 22.96
N LEU A 7 -3.62 -0.63 21.86
CA LEU A 7 -2.95 -1.93 21.82
C LEU A 7 -2.73 -2.32 20.36
N SER A 8 -1.65 -1.82 19.76
CA SER A 8 -0.98 -2.38 18.56
C SER A 8 0.36 -1.66 18.32
N ALA A 9 1.22 -1.60 19.34
CA ALA A 9 2.58 -1.05 19.20
C ALA A 9 3.63 -1.83 20.03
N ILE A 10 3.33 -3.08 20.38
CA ILE A 10 4.27 -3.97 21.08
C ILE A 10 4.29 -5.27 20.28
N GLY A 11 5.12 -5.31 19.25
CA GLY A 11 5.25 -6.45 18.34
C GLY A 11 6.56 -6.47 17.55
N LEU A 12 7.23 -5.32 17.40
CA LEU A 12 8.48 -5.19 16.62
C LEU A 12 9.77 -5.37 17.44
N LEU A 13 9.72 -5.89 18.66
CA LEU A 13 10.87 -5.90 19.59
C LEU A 13 11.78 -7.15 19.52
N SER A 14 11.61 -8.05 18.56
CA SER A 14 12.29 -9.35 18.58
C SER A 14 13.46 -9.53 17.61
N PHE A 15 13.89 -8.50 16.86
CA PHE A 15 14.92 -8.66 15.80
C PHE A 15 16.20 -7.83 15.99
N LEU A 16 16.59 -7.49 17.22
CA LEU A 16 17.92 -6.91 17.44
C LEU A 16 18.98 -8.02 17.42
N ARG A 17 19.53 -8.30 16.23
CA ARG A 17 20.88 -8.86 16.14
C ARG A 17 21.84 -7.78 16.63
N ILE A 18 22.30 -7.92 17.87
CA ILE A 18 23.37 -7.10 18.42
C ILE A 18 24.69 -7.63 17.82
N ASP A 19 24.97 -7.23 16.58
CA ASP A 19 26.32 -7.30 16.04
C ASP A 19 27.14 -6.15 16.63
N ALA A 20 28.28 -6.47 17.24
CA ALA A 20 29.10 -5.58 18.06
C ALA A 20 29.85 -4.47 17.28
N GLN A 21 29.40 -4.13 16.07
CA GLN A 21 29.78 -2.92 15.33
C GLN A 21 28.50 -2.24 14.81
N THR A 22 27.66 -1.73 15.72
CA THR A 22 26.51 -0.93 15.28
C THR A 22 26.99 0.41 14.72
N ASP A 23 26.56 0.70 13.50
CA ASP A 23 26.85 1.99 12.85
C ASP A 23 26.05 3.08 13.56
N LYS A 24 26.74 3.96 14.30
CA LYS A 24 26.12 5.04 15.09
C LYS A 24 25.12 5.88 14.31
N LYS A 25 25.29 6.05 12.99
CA LYS A 25 24.35 6.84 12.17
C LYS A 25 23.06 6.07 11.89
N ILE A 26 23.13 4.74 11.78
CA ILE A 26 21.95 3.89 11.68
C ILE A 26 21.25 3.79 13.03
N ASP A 27 21.98 3.62 14.12
CA ASP A 27 21.42 3.62 15.48
C ASP A 27 20.63 4.91 15.77
N GLU A 28 21.14 6.05 15.31
CA GLU A 28 20.43 7.33 15.41
C GLU A 28 19.06 7.29 14.71
N LEU A 29 18.94 6.65 13.55
CA LEU A 29 17.64 6.48 12.87
C LEU A 29 16.67 5.65 13.71
N VAL A 30 17.16 4.58 14.34
CA VAL A 30 16.36 3.73 15.25
C VAL A 30 15.82 4.57 16.40
N PHE A 31 16.68 5.31 17.10
CA PHE A 31 16.28 6.14 18.23
C PHE A 31 15.26 7.21 17.83
N LEU A 32 15.49 7.90 16.70
CA LEU A 32 14.53 8.90 16.20
C LEU A 32 13.18 8.28 15.82
N TYR A 33 13.18 7.05 15.30
CA TYR A 33 11.95 6.34 14.97
C TYR A 33 11.17 5.95 16.23
N VAL A 34 11.87 5.44 17.25
CA VAL A 34 11.30 5.10 18.57
C VAL A 34 10.75 6.34 19.27
N ASP A 35 11.46 7.47 19.19
CA ASP A 35 11.02 8.77 19.72
C ASP A 35 9.87 9.42 18.92
N GLU A 36 9.36 8.76 17.88
CA GLU A 36 8.33 9.26 16.97
C GLU A 36 8.69 10.59 16.24
N LYS A 37 9.99 10.86 16.09
CA LYS A 37 10.53 12.03 15.37
C LYS A 37 10.66 11.73 13.88
N TYR A 38 9.54 11.35 13.24
CA TYR A 38 9.56 10.78 11.89
C TYR A 38 10.05 11.74 10.79
N ASP A 39 9.84 13.05 10.93
CA ASP A 39 10.41 14.07 10.04
C ASP A 39 11.95 14.02 10.07
N LYS A 40 12.53 13.84 11.26
CA LYS A 40 13.98 13.71 11.45
C LYS A 40 14.51 12.37 10.96
N VAL A 41 13.75 11.28 11.15
CA VAL A 41 14.07 9.98 10.55
C VAL A 41 14.19 10.14 9.04
N VAL A 42 13.15 10.70 8.39
CA VAL A 42 13.15 10.92 6.94
C VAL A 42 14.34 11.78 6.52
N ASP A 43 14.52 12.97 7.09
CA ASP A 43 15.57 13.90 6.68
C ASP A 43 16.96 13.27 6.79
N LYS A 44 17.26 12.58 7.90
CA LYS A 44 18.56 11.92 8.10
C LYS A 44 18.73 10.69 7.24
N SER A 45 17.70 9.87 7.07
CA SER A 45 17.71 8.73 6.17
C SER A 45 18.05 9.14 4.74
N LEU A 46 17.48 10.25 4.25
CA LEU A 46 17.78 10.77 2.92
C LEU A 46 19.21 11.31 2.81
N ALA A 47 19.69 12.05 3.81
CA ALA A 47 21.08 12.52 3.85
C ALA A 47 22.08 11.35 3.84
N LEU A 48 21.78 10.25 4.53
CA LEU A 48 22.59 9.03 4.46
C LEU A 48 22.49 8.36 3.09
N ALA A 49 21.30 8.29 2.48
CA ALA A 49 21.13 7.70 1.16
C ALA A 49 21.95 8.41 0.05
N GLU A 50 22.29 9.69 0.24
CA GLU A 50 23.16 10.47 -0.64
C GLU A 50 24.65 10.31 -0.34
N ASN A 51 25.00 9.87 0.88
CA ASN A 51 26.39 9.68 1.28
C ASN A 51 27.01 8.45 0.61
N ASP A 52 28.23 8.58 0.07
CA ASP A 52 28.90 7.50 -0.65
C ASP A 52 29.10 6.20 0.14
N ALA A 53 29.28 6.30 1.46
CA ALA A 53 29.40 5.13 2.33
C ALA A 53 28.07 4.38 2.51
N TYR A 54 26.93 5.07 2.39
CA TYR A 54 25.62 4.55 2.75
C TYR A 54 24.64 4.42 1.57
N LYS A 55 24.94 5.01 0.40
CA LYS A 55 24.09 4.95 -0.80
C LYS A 55 23.82 3.54 -1.32
N LYS A 56 24.63 2.56 -0.90
CA LYS A 56 24.44 1.13 -1.19
C LYS A 56 23.81 0.37 -0.02
N ASN A 57 23.86 0.91 1.20
CA ASN A 57 23.26 0.31 2.38
C ASN A 57 21.72 0.37 2.26
N PRO A 58 20.99 -0.73 2.48
CA PRO A 58 19.53 -0.74 2.41
C PRO A 58 18.85 0.00 3.58
N LEU A 59 19.46 0.05 4.76
CA LEU A 59 18.82 0.55 5.99
C LEU A 59 18.34 2.01 5.92
N PRO A 60 19.10 2.98 5.38
CA PRO A 60 18.59 4.34 5.20
C PRO A 60 17.26 4.37 4.41
N PHE A 61 17.09 3.49 3.42
CA PHE A 61 15.88 3.47 2.59
C PHE A 61 14.67 2.88 3.33
N ILE A 62 14.84 1.84 4.16
CA ILE A 62 13.71 1.29 4.93
C ILE A 62 13.26 2.26 6.02
N TYR A 63 14.19 2.94 6.70
CA TYR A 63 13.85 3.96 7.69
C TYR A 63 13.17 5.19 7.06
N ALA A 64 13.63 5.64 5.89
CA ALA A 64 12.91 6.67 5.13
C ALA A 64 11.48 6.21 4.83
N SER A 65 11.31 4.97 4.35
CA SER A 65 10.00 4.39 4.04
C SER A 65 9.08 4.40 5.27
N MET A 66 9.53 3.82 6.38
CA MET A 66 8.78 3.72 7.63
C MET A 66 8.46 5.10 8.21
N GLY A 67 9.39 6.05 8.13
CA GLY A 67 9.19 7.44 8.56
C GLY A 67 8.07 8.11 7.75
N TYR A 68 8.15 8.06 6.42
CA TYR A 68 7.10 8.58 5.55
C TYR A 68 5.73 7.93 5.81
N TYR A 69 5.70 6.61 6.05
CA TYR A 69 4.45 5.91 6.38
C TYR A 69 3.84 6.39 7.70
N GLN A 70 4.65 6.57 8.73
CA GLN A 70 4.15 7.10 10.01
C GLN A 70 3.67 8.54 9.90
N MET A 71 4.30 9.33 9.04
CA MET A 71 3.85 10.69 8.72
C MET A 71 2.51 10.67 7.96
N SER A 72 2.31 9.74 7.01
CA SER A 72 1.05 9.63 6.25
C SER A 72 -0.18 9.37 7.12
N LYS A 73 0.03 8.82 8.32
CA LYS A 73 -1.04 8.60 9.31
C LYS A 73 -1.37 9.84 10.15
N ARG A 74 -0.62 10.93 10.00
CA ARG A 74 -0.73 12.16 10.79
C ARG A 74 -0.77 13.40 9.87
N PRO A 75 -1.76 13.51 8.97
CA PRO A 75 -1.78 14.55 7.94
C PRO A 75 -1.70 15.97 8.51
N ASP A 76 -2.41 16.26 9.60
CA ASP A 76 -2.46 17.59 10.23
C ASP A 76 -1.11 18.01 10.83
N LYS A 77 -0.37 17.06 11.43
CA LYS A 77 0.93 17.34 12.06
C LYS A 77 2.00 17.72 11.04
N TYR A 78 1.87 17.26 9.80
CA TYR A 78 2.90 17.35 8.77
C TYR A 78 2.44 18.10 7.53
N ASP A 79 1.33 18.83 7.61
CA ASP A 79 0.73 19.64 6.54
C ASP A 79 0.60 18.87 5.21
N ILE A 80 0.23 17.59 5.29
CA ILE A 80 0.14 16.71 4.14
C ILE A 80 -1.05 17.13 3.28
N GLY A 81 -0.79 17.43 2.00
CA GLY A 81 -1.82 17.90 1.07
C GLY A 81 -1.86 19.41 0.90
N LYS A 82 -1.19 20.18 1.78
CA LYS A 82 -1.12 21.66 1.72
C LYS A 82 0.09 22.18 0.94
N GLY A 83 0.65 21.37 0.02
CA GLY A 83 1.84 21.74 -0.75
C GLY A 83 3.16 21.82 0.04
N GLY A 84 3.17 21.40 1.31
CA GLY A 84 4.36 21.43 2.16
C GLY A 84 5.45 20.43 1.78
N LYS A 85 6.60 20.51 2.47
CA LYS A 85 7.81 19.68 2.27
C LYS A 85 7.52 18.17 2.20
N TYR A 86 6.50 17.70 2.91
CA TYR A 86 6.15 16.27 3.03
C TYR A 86 4.88 15.88 2.26
N ALA A 87 4.53 16.57 1.17
CA ALA A 87 3.44 16.13 0.30
C ALA A 87 3.66 14.69 -0.23
N ASN A 88 2.58 13.91 -0.39
CA ASN A 88 2.60 12.54 -0.92
C ASN A 88 3.38 11.51 -0.09
N THR A 89 3.36 11.62 1.23
CA THR A 89 4.06 10.72 2.17
C THR A 89 3.87 9.22 1.88
N LEU A 90 2.64 8.73 1.69
CA LEU A 90 2.41 7.30 1.41
C LEU A 90 3.11 6.84 0.12
N LYS A 91 3.05 7.65 -0.94
CA LYS A 91 3.76 7.37 -2.20
C LYS A 91 5.27 7.35 -1.98
N MET A 92 5.80 8.25 -1.14
CA MET A 92 7.23 8.25 -0.79
C MET A 92 7.60 7.02 0.04
N ALA A 93 6.74 6.59 0.97
CA ALA A 93 6.93 5.35 1.71
C ALA A 93 7.08 4.15 0.77
N GLN A 94 6.15 3.99 -0.18
CA GLN A 94 6.21 2.93 -1.21
C GLN A 94 7.47 3.03 -2.08
N LYS A 95 7.84 4.24 -2.52
CA LYS A 95 9.05 4.48 -3.33
C LYS A 95 10.32 4.04 -2.60
N TYR A 96 10.46 4.39 -1.32
CA TYR A 96 11.65 4.06 -0.55
C TYR A 96 11.66 2.58 -0.14
N LEU A 97 10.51 1.94 0.07
CA LEU A 97 10.46 0.49 0.25
C LEU A 97 10.95 -0.24 -1.00
N TYR A 98 10.49 0.15 -2.19
CA TYR A 98 11.02 -0.39 -3.45
C TYR A 98 12.54 -0.23 -3.57
N THR A 99 13.06 0.93 -3.17
CA THR A 99 14.51 1.18 -3.21
C THR A 99 15.25 0.27 -2.22
N PHE A 100 14.73 0.12 -1.00
CA PHE A 100 15.22 -0.85 -0.02
C PHE A 100 15.27 -2.26 -0.61
N MET A 101 14.17 -2.77 -1.18
CA MET A 101 14.11 -4.12 -1.73
C MET A 101 15.19 -4.37 -2.79
N LYS A 102 15.47 -3.38 -3.65
CA LYS A 102 16.53 -3.48 -4.66
C LYS A 102 17.95 -3.51 -4.09
N LYS A 103 18.16 -2.86 -2.96
CA LYS A 103 19.46 -2.80 -2.28
C LYS A 103 19.66 -4.06 -1.44
N ASP A 104 18.64 -4.45 -0.69
CA ASP A 104 18.66 -5.63 0.15
C ASP A 104 18.69 -6.92 -0.67
N ALA A 105 18.09 -6.99 -1.87
CA ALA A 105 18.28 -8.13 -2.76
C ALA A 105 19.76 -8.40 -3.13
N LYS A 106 20.66 -7.42 -2.95
CA LYS A 106 22.11 -7.58 -3.18
C LYS A 106 22.87 -7.87 -1.89
N ALA A 107 22.39 -7.37 -0.74
CA ALA A 107 23.00 -7.60 0.56
C ALA A 107 22.55 -8.95 1.17
N ASN A 108 21.29 -9.30 0.93
CA ASN A 108 20.56 -10.46 1.41
C ASN A 108 20.60 -10.57 2.94
N GLU A 109 20.31 -9.46 3.63
CA GLU A 109 20.58 -9.35 5.07
C GLU A 109 19.32 -9.02 5.87
N TYR A 110 18.47 -8.12 5.38
CA TYR A 110 17.44 -7.49 6.22
C TYR A 110 16.00 -7.82 5.81
N TYR A 111 15.78 -8.57 4.72
CA TYR A 111 14.44 -8.80 4.18
C TYR A 111 13.44 -9.30 5.22
N ASN A 112 13.83 -10.30 6.03
CA ASN A 112 12.93 -10.91 7.00
C ASN A 112 12.61 -10.00 8.20
N ASP A 113 13.51 -9.07 8.55
CA ASP A 113 13.39 -8.25 9.75
C ASP A 113 12.24 -7.23 9.65
N TYR A 114 11.85 -6.86 8.43
CA TYR A 114 10.83 -5.84 8.18
C TYR A 114 9.55 -6.41 7.56
N LYS A 115 9.31 -7.73 7.64
CA LYS A 115 8.14 -8.37 7.04
C LYS A 115 6.82 -7.75 7.50
N GLU A 116 6.69 -7.47 8.81
CA GLU A 116 5.47 -6.84 9.36
C GLU A 116 5.19 -5.48 8.73
N TYR A 117 6.24 -4.72 8.43
CA TYR A 117 6.10 -3.43 7.77
C TYR A 117 5.65 -3.57 6.31
N TYR A 118 6.10 -4.62 5.61
CA TYR A 118 5.63 -4.92 4.25
C TYR A 118 4.13 -5.21 4.24
N ASP A 119 3.67 -6.05 5.16
CA ASP A 119 2.26 -6.42 5.29
C ASP A 119 1.41 -5.17 5.62
N LEU A 120 1.91 -4.30 6.50
CA LEU A 120 1.24 -3.04 6.84
C LEU A 120 1.11 -2.08 5.64
N LEU A 121 2.16 -1.97 4.82
CA LEU A 121 2.14 -1.11 3.63
C LEU A 121 1.26 -1.71 2.53
N ALA A 122 1.25 -3.03 2.37
CA ALA A 122 0.34 -3.74 1.46
C ALA A 122 -1.12 -3.52 1.88
N ASP A 123 -1.45 -3.74 3.16
CA ASP A 123 -2.79 -3.53 3.73
C ASP A 123 -3.27 -2.09 3.49
N THR A 124 -2.44 -1.11 3.80
CA THR A 124 -2.77 0.30 3.64
C THR A 124 -3.02 0.66 2.17
N SER A 125 -2.15 0.17 1.27
CA SER A 125 -2.29 0.40 -0.17
C SER A 125 -3.54 -0.29 -0.73
N ASN A 126 -3.83 -1.49 -0.24
CA ASN A 126 -5.01 -2.26 -0.61
C ASN A 126 -6.29 -1.55 -0.17
N LYS A 127 -6.40 -1.17 1.11
CA LYS A 127 -7.56 -0.43 1.64
C LYS A 127 -7.80 0.88 0.89
N LEU A 128 -6.74 1.63 0.60
CA LEU A 128 -6.86 2.89 -0.15
C LEU A 128 -7.30 2.65 -1.61
N GLY A 129 -6.72 1.64 -2.27
CA GLY A 129 -7.08 1.27 -3.64
C GLY A 129 -8.52 0.79 -3.75
N GLN A 130 -8.99 -0.03 -2.81
CA GLN A 130 -10.38 -0.47 -2.70
C GLN A 130 -11.34 0.69 -2.42
N HIS A 131 -10.98 1.59 -1.51
CA HIS A 131 -11.78 2.78 -1.23
C HIS A 131 -12.00 3.61 -2.51
N TYR A 132 -10.93 3.94 -3.24
CA TYR A 132 -11.07 4.67 -4.50
C TYR A 132 -11.86 3.89 -5.56
N PHE A 133 -11.71 2.57 -5.60
CA PHE A 133 -12.47 1.71 -6.51
C PHE A 133 -13.98 1.77 -6.22
N LEU A 134 -14.38 1.68 -4.95
CA LEU A 134 -15.78 1.81 -4.52
C LEU A 134 -16.35 3.19 -4.81
N MET A 135 -15.51 4.22 -4.73
CA MET A 135 -15.84 5.60 -5.13
C MET A 135 -15.81 5.83 -6.65
N GLU A 136 -15.57 4.78 -7.45
CA GLU A 136 -15.47 4.81 -8.90
C GLU A 136 -14.33 5.71 -9.44
N ASP A 137 -13.40 6.14 -8.58
CA ASP A 137 -12.17 6.82 -8.96
C ASP A 137 -11.10 5.78 -9.34
N TYR A 138 -11.36 5.07 -10.44
CA TYR A 138 -10.54 3.95 -10.90
C TYR A 138 -9.09 4.35 -11.20
N ARG A 139 -8.87 5.61 -11.61
CA ARG A 139 -7.52 6.14 -11.85
C ARG A 139 -6.73 6.27 -10.54
N LYS A 140 -7.34 6.80 -9.48
CA LYS A 140 -6.68 6.84 -8.16
C LYS A 140 -6.54 5.46 -7.54
N SER A 141 -7.51 4.56 -7.76
CA SER A 141 -7.40 3.16 -7.36
C SER A 141 -6.16 2.50 -7.96
N ALA A 142 -5.99 2.53 -9.29
CA ALA A 142 -4.78 2.05 -9.96
C ALA A 142 -3.51 2.73 -9.43
N GLY A 143 -3.57 4.05 -9.21
CA GLY A 143 -2.46 4.84 -8.67
C GLY A 143 -2.01 4.41 -7.27
N ALA A 144 -2.94 4.01 -6.40
CA ALA A 144 -2.67 3.53 -5.04
C ALA A 144 -1.90 2.21 -5.04
N TYR A 145 -2.23 1.31 -5.97
CA TYR A 145 -1.52 0.02 -6.13
C TYR A 145 -0.18 0.16 -6.85
N LYS A 146 -0.04 1.07 -7.82
CA LYS A 146 1.11 1.16 -8.73
C LYS A 146 2.49 1.17 -8.05
N ASN A 147 2.65 1.90 -6.95
CA ASN A 147 3.94 1.90 -6.23
C ASN A 147 4.03 0.76 -5.20
N ALA A 148 2.91 0.29 -4.67
CA ALA A 148 2.88 -0.89 -3.81
C ALA A 148 3.34 -2.14 -4.56
N VAL A 149 2.87 -2.35 -5.80
CA VAL A 149 3.31 -3.44 -6.70
C VAL A 149 4.82 -3.42 -6.91
N LYS A 150 5.41 -2.23 -7.11
CA LYS A 150 6.87 -2.12 -7.26
C LYS A 150 7.60 -2.46 -5.97
N ALA A 151 7.07 -2.02 -4.83
CA ALA A 151 7.66 -2.26 -3.53
C ALA A 151 7.51 -3.72 -3.08
N LEU A 152 6.44 -4.38 -3.47
CA LEU A 152 6.03 -5.71 -3.04
C LEU A 152 5.64 -6.57 -4.26
N PRO A 153 6.60 -6.86 -5.17
CA PRO A 153 6.31 -7.56 -6.42
C PRO A 153 5.89 -9.02 -6.24
N ASN A 154 6.08 -9.58 -5.03
CA ASN A 154 5.72 -10.95 -4.68
C ASN A 154 4.24 -11.12 -4.31
N ASP A 155 3.48 -10.02 -4.16
CA ASP A 155 2.03 -10.09 -3.96
C ASP A 155 1.30 -9.79 -5.29
N PRO A 156 0.91 -10.83 -6.06
CA PRO A 156 0.25 -10.65 -7.34
C PRO A 156 -1.17 -10.07 -7.21
N ILE A 157 -1.76 -10.01 -6.01
CA ILE A 157 -3.09 -9.42 -5.80
C ILE A 157 -3.03 -7.90 -5.95
N LEU A 158 -1.94 -7.26 -5.50
CA LEU A 158 -1.72 -5.83 -5.73
C LEU A 158 -1.64 -5.52 -7.23
N LEU A 159 -0.99 -6.39 -8.01
CA LEU A 159 -0.86 -6.24 -9.46
C LEU A 159 -2.21 -6.45 -10.16
N LEU A 160 -2.98 -7.46 -9.74
CA LEU A 160 -4.34 -7.71 -10.23
C LEU A 160 -5.21 -6.46 -10.08
N TRP A 161 -5.23 -5.87 -8.88
CA TRP A 161 -6.06 -4.71 -8.59
C TRP A 161 -5.55 -3.40 -9.22
N GLN A 162 -4.24 -3.25 -9.42
CA GLN A 162 -3.72 -2.20 -10.30
C GLN A 162 -4.31 -2.34 -11.71
N GLY A 163 -4.25 -3.54 -12.29
CA GLY A 163 -4.75 -3.81 -13.64
C GLY A 163 -6.26 -3.61 -13.77
N ILE A 164 -7.05 -4.02 -12.75
CA ILE A 164 -8.49 -3.77 -12.68
C ILE A 164 -8.79 -2.26 -12.70
N GLY A 165 -8.10 -1.46 -11.89
CA GLY A 165 -8.26 0.00 -11.90
C GLY A 165 -7.86 0.62 -13.25
N GLU A 166 -6.81 0.10 -13.89
CA GLU A 166 -6.36 0.55 -15.22
C GLU A 166 -7.41 0.28 -16.30
N VAL A 167 -7.96 -0.94 -16.40
CA VAL A 167 -9.01 -1.22 -17.41
C VAL A 167 -10.30 -0.43 -17.14
N LYS A 168 -10.70 -0.29 -15.88
CA LYS A 168 -11.89 0.51 -15.51
C LYS A 168 -11.70 2.00 -15.75
N SER A 169 -10.45 2.49 -15.75
CA SER A 169 -10.09 3.85 -16.14
C SER A 169 -9.72 4.01 -17.62
N LEU A 170 -10.06 3.02 -18.46
CA LEU A 170 -9.85 2.97 -19.91
C LEU A 170 -8.37 2.87 -20.35
N ASN A 171 -7.45 2.57 -19.43
CA ASN A 171 -6.06 2.26 -19.73
C ASN A 171 -5.87 0.77 -20.05
N TYR A 172 -6.50 0.32 -21.14
CA TYR A 172 -6.59 -1.10 -21.48
C TYR A 172 -5.26 -1.78 -21.71
N ALA A 173 -4.31 -1.15 -22.42
CA ALA A 173 -3.04 -1.79 -22.77
C ALA A 173 -2.22 -2.21 -21.53
N GLU A 174 -2.08 -1.32 -20.56
CA GLU A 174 -1.35 -1.65 -19.32
C GLU A 174 -2.21 -2.51 -18.38
N GLY A 175 -3.52 -2.24 -18.31
CA GLY A 175 -4.44 -3.00 -17.47
C GLY A 175 -4.54 -4.48 -17.88
N ASP A 176 -4.65 -4.76 -19.18
CA ASP A 176 -4.64 -6.11 -19.73
C ASP A 176 -3.35 -6.85 -19.39
N LYS A 177 -2.21 -6.20 -19.64
CA LYS A 177 -0.89 -6.75 -19.33
C LYS A 177 -0.78 -7.11 -17.85
N ASN A 178 -1.19 -6.22 -16.96
CA ASN A 178 -1.09 -6.42 -15.52
C ASN A 178 -2.06 -7.49 -15.02
N ILE A 179 -3.30 -7.53 -15.52
CA ILE A 179 -4.27 -8.60 -15.22
C ILE A 179 -3.72 -9.96 -15.65
N LEU A 180 -3.24 -10.07 -16.89
CA LEU A 180 -2.73 -11.33 -17.41
C LEU A 180 -1.47 -11.78 -16.67
N ASP A 181 -0.54 -10.87 -16.36
CA ASP A 181 0.65 -11.19 -15.56
C ASP A 181 0.26 -11.66 -14.14
N ALA A 182 -0.70 -11.00 -13.49
CA ALA A 182 -1.22 -11.46 -12.20
C ALA A 182 -1.86 -12.85 -12.30
N LEU A 183 -2.65 -13.12 -13.35
CA LEU A 183 -3.23 -14.43 -13.60
C LEU A 183 -2.18 -15.51 -13.86
N THR A 184 -0.97 -15.19 -14.34
CA THR A 184 0.10 -16.20 -14.44
C THR A 184 0.65 -16.64 -13.08
N LYS A 185 0.55 -15.77 -12.07
CA LYS A 185 1.11 -15.97 -10.72
C LYS A 185 0.09 -16.50 -9.72
N ILE A 186 -1.21 -16.39 -10.02
CA ILE A 186 -2.29 -16.86 -9.16
C ILE A 186 -2.90 -18.12 -9.77
N ASP A 187 -2.67 -19.24 -9.10
CA ASP A 187 -3.29 -20.54 -9.38
C ASP A 187 -4.12 -21.02 -8.17
N GLU A 188 -4.66 -22.24 -8.23
CA GLU A 188 -5.47 -22.82 -7.15
C GLU A 188 -4.70 -23.10 -5.85
N ASN A 189 -3.37 -23.18 -5.92
CA ASN A 189 -2.48 -23.46 -4.79
C ASN A 189 -1.86 -22.19 -4.20
N PHE A 190 -2.01 -21.05 -4.87
CA PHE A 190 -1.54 -19.76 -4.40
C PHE A 190 -2.10 -19.46 -3.00
N LYS A 191 -1.21 -19.08 -2.09
CA LYS A 191 -1.55 -18.71 -0.72
C LYS A 191 -1.51 -17.19 -0.60
N PRO A 192 -2.67 -16.51 -0.65
CA PRO A 192 -2.70 -15.06 -0.53
C PRO A 192 -2.26 -14.62 0.86
N SER A 193 -1.65 -13.43 0.95
CA SER A 193 -1.37 -12.83 2.26
C SER A 193 -2.68 -12.41 2.93
N GLU A 194 -2.74 -12.44 4.27
CA GLU A 194 -3.97 -12.09 5.00
C GLU A 194 -4.46 -10.65 4.68
N VAL A 195 -3.53 -9.74 4.41
CA VAL A 195 -3.81 -8.31 4.17
C VAL A 195 -4.38 -8.01 2.79
N THR A 196 -4.24 -8.93 1.83
CA THR A 196 -4.76 -8.78 0.45
C THR A 196 -5.72 -9.88 0.05
N ALA A 197 -5.82 -10.99 0.81
CA ALA A 197 -6.69 -12.12 0.49
C ALA A 197 -8.17 -11.74 0.36
N GLY A 198 -8.64 -10.82 1.20
CA GLY A 198 -10.05 -10.44 1.30
C GLY A 198 -10.66 -9.82 0.04
N VAL A 199 -9.84 -9.39 -0.92
CA VAL A 199 -10.29 -8.75 -2.18
C VAL A 199 -10.05 -9.63 -3.40
N LEU A 200 -9.51 -10.83 -3.21
CA LEU A 200 -9.05 -11.67 -4.33
C LEU A 200 -10.23 -12.27 -5.11
N ALA A 201 -11.24 -12.80 -4.42
CA ALA A 201 -12.36 -13.47 -5.08
C ALA A 201 -13.19 -12.47 -5.90
N HIS A 202 -13.50 -11.30 -5.33
CA HIS A 202 -14.16 -10.23 -6.06
C HIS A 202 -13.32 -9.70 -7.24
N GLY A 203 -12.01 -9.50 -7.06
CA GLY A 203 -11.12 -9.11 -8.16
C GLY A 203 -11.16 -10.13 -9.32
N MET A 204 -11.16 -11.42 -9.00
CA MET A 204 -11.29 -12.50 -9.99
C MET A 204 -12.65 -12.51 -10.69
N LEU A 205 -13.73 -12.18 -9.99
CA LEU A 205 -15.06 -12.05 -10.59
C LEU A 205 -15.08 -10.92 -11.63
N ILE A 206 -14.58 -9.73 -11.26
CA ILE A 206 -14.47 -8.58 -12.18
C ILE A 206 -13.64 -8.95 -13.42
N VAL A 207 -12.50 -9.60 -13.22
CA VAL A 207 -11.62 -10.03 -14.31
C VAL A 207 -12.29 -11.08 -15.20
N SER A 208 -13.00 -12.04 -14.63
CA SER A 208 -13.77 -13.03 -15.39
C SER A 208 -14.80 -12.36 -16.29
N GLU A 209 -15.56 -11.39 -15.77
CA GLU A 209 -16.58 -10.67 -16.54
C GLU A 209 -15.94 -9.84 -17.65
N TYR A 210 -14.88 -9.11 -17.33
CA TYR A 210 -14.15 -8.29 -18.30
C TYR A 210 -13.58 -9.11 -19.46
N LEU A 211 -12.87 -10.21 -19.15
CA LEU A 211 -12.27 -11.06 -20.17
C LEU A 211 -13.33 -11.80 -21.00
N THR A 212 -14.48 -12.14 -20.41
CA THR A 212 -15.64 -12.67 -21.16
C THR A 212 -16.12 -11.67 -22.20
N GLN A 213 -16.30 -10.41 -21.82
CA GLN A 213 -16.73 -9.34 -22.73
C GLN A 213 -15.71 -9.09 -23.85
N LYS A 214 -14.43 -9.31 -23.57
CA LYS A 214 -13.32 -9.18 -24.53
C LYS A 214 -13.18 -10.42 -25.45
N GLY A 215 -13.88 -11.51 -25.17
CA GLY A 215 -13.78 -12.75 -25.93
C GLY A 215 -12.58 -13.65 -25.54
N ASP A 216 -11.88 -13.35 -24.44
CA ASP A 216 -10.82 -14.21 -23.89
C ASP A 216 -11.43 -15.27 -22.97
N ALA A 217 -12.09 -16.25 -23.57
CA ALA A 217 -12.78 -17.31 -22.85
C ALA A 217 -11.83 -18.16 -21.97
N THR A 218 -10.57 -18.32 -22.38
CA THR A 218 -9.60 -19.13 -21.65
C THR A 218 -9.28 -18.51 -20.30
N ASN A 219 -8.86 -17.24 -20.29
CA ASN A 219 -8.50 -16.57 -19.04
C ASN A 219 -9.74 -16.19 -18.22
N ALA A 220 -10.88 -15.91 -18.86
CA ALA A 220 -12.14 -15.72 -18.16
C ALA A 220 -12.54 -16.96 -17.36
N ASN A 221 -12.51 -18.15 -17.98
CA ASN A 221 -12.82 -19.41 -17.30
C ASN A 221 -11.82 -19.73 -16.18
N LYS A 222 -10.53 -19.37 -16.36
CA LYS A 222 -9.53 -19.48 -15.30
C LYS A 222 -9.92 -18.60 -14.10
N ALA A 223 -10.13 -17.31 -14.32
CA ALA A 223 -10.51 -16.37 -13.27
C ALA A 223 -11.79 -16.81 -12.54
N LYS A 224 -12.81 -17.26 -13.28
CA LYS A 224 -14.05 -17.81 -12.72
C LYS A 224 -13.83 -18.98 -11.77
N LYS A 225 -12.97 -19.94 -12.13
CA LYS A 225 -12.63 -21.07 -11.24
C LYS A 225 -11.94 -20.60 -9.97
N LEU A 226 -11.08 -19.59 -10.06
CA LEU A 226 -10.35 -19.05 -8.92
C LEU A 226 -11.27 -18.31 -7.93
N VAL A 227 -12.42 -17.77 -8.38
CA VAL A 227 -13.45 -17.22 -7.46
C VAL A 227 -13.86 -18.28 -6.44
N ASP A 228 -14.16 -19.51 -6.87
CA ASP A 228 -14.59 -20.59 -5.97
C ASP A 228 -13.49 -21.04 -5.00
N VAL A 229 -12.23 -20.98 -5.42
CA VAL A 229 -11.07 -21.32 -4.59
C VAL A 229 -10.87 -20.27 -3.48
N PHE A 230 -11.03 -18.99 -3.82
CA PHE A 230 -10.65 -17.89 -2.94
C PHE A 230 -11.81 -17.26 -2.18
N LYS A 231 -13.07 -17.56 -2.49
CA LYS A 231 -14.24 -17.04 -1.76
C LYS A 231 -14.22 -17.29 -0.25
N LYS A 232 -13.48 -18.31 0.21
CA LYS A 232 -13.28 -18.58 1.65
C LYS A 232 -12.55 -17.45 2.39
N TYR A 233 -11.73 -16.67 1.68
CA TYR A 233 -11.04 -15.50 2.23
C TYR A 233 -11.89 -14.23 2.14
N ASP A 234 -13.01 -14.30 1.42
CA ASP A 234 -13.87 -13.19 1.07
C ASP A 234 -15.34 -13.53 1.40
N PRO A 235 -15.69 -13.62 2.70
CA PRO A 235 -17.02 -14.06 3.12
C PRO A 235 -18.14 -13.03 2.89
N ASP A 236 -17.80 -11.82 2.45
CA ASP A 236 -18.72 -10.69 2.38
C ASP A 236 -18.89 -10.08 0.98
N GLU A 237 -17.93 -10.16 0.04
CA GLU A 237 -18.00 -9.39 -1.22
C GLU A 237 -18.83 -10.04 -2.33
N LEU A 238 -19.16 -11.33 -2.24
CA LEU A 238 -20.11 -11.94 -3.18
C LEU A 238 -21.57 -11.54 -2.89
N ASP A 239 -21.83 -10.89 -1.76
CA ASP A 239 -23.14 -10.36 -1.39
C ASP A 239 -23.31 -8.92 -1.88
N LYS A 240 -24.14 -8.74 -2.92
CA LYS A 240 -24.44 -7.42 -3.51
C LYS A 240 -24.95 -6.39 -2.49
N GLN A 241 -25.68 -6.81 -1.45
CA GLN A 241 -26.20 -5.89 -0.44
C GLN A 241 -25.08 -5.37 0.46
N LYS A 242 -24.14 -6.23 0.84
CA LYS A 242 -22.96 -5.83 1.63
C LYS A 242 -22.02 -4.92 0.83
N MET A 243 -21.88 -5.16 -0.47
CA MET A 243 -21.09 -4.28 -1.35
C MET A 243 -21.68 -2.87 -1.45
N GLU A 244 -23.00 -2.75 -1.58
CA GLU A 244 -23.66 -1.44 -1.60
C GLU A 244 -23.51 -0.72 -0.25
N GLN A 245 -23.64 -1.43 0.87
CA GLN A 245 -23.39 -0.87 2.21
C GLN A 245 -21.95 -0.34 2.36
N ARG A 246 -20.96 -1.06 1.85
CA ARG A 246 -19.55 -0.60 1.84
C ARG A 246 -19.36 0.63 0.97
N LYS A 247 -20.03 0.69 -0.18
CA LYS A 247 -20.00 1.87 -1.06
C LYS A 247 -20.57 3.10 -0.36
N GLU A 248 -21.71 2.96 0.32
CA GLU A 248 -22.29 4.06 1.10
C GLU A 248 -21.39 4.49 2.27
N LYS A 249 -20.81 3.54 3.00
CA LYS A 249 -19.83 3.85 4.05
C LYS A 249 -18.59 4.56 3.51
N ALA A 250 -18.05 4.12 2.37
CA ALA A 250 -16.90 4.76 1.73
C ALA A 250 -17.21 6.22 1.34
N LYS A 251 -18.42 6.50 0.84
CA LYS A 251 -18.88 7.88 0.57
C LYS A 251 -18.95 8.73 1.83
N GLU A 252 -19.41 8.15 2.94
CA GLU A 252 -19.44 8.83 4.24
C GLU A 252 -18.03 9.15 4.75
N ASP A 253 -17.13 8.16 4.73
CA ASP A 253 -15.73 8.31 5.14
C ASP A 253 -15.01 9.35 4.26
N ASP A 254 -15.20 9.33 2.93
CA ASP A 254 -14.60 10.31 2.01
C ASP A 254 -15.08 11.74 2.29
N ARG A 255 -16.38 11.92 2.56
CA ARG A 255 -16.93 13.23 2.96
C ARG A 255 -16.33 13.72 4.27
N ILE A 256 -16.10 12.83 5.23
CA ILE A 256 -15.42 13.16 6.49
C ILE A 256 -13.98 13.57 6.21
N MET A 257 -13.25 12.78 5.42
CA MET A 257 -11.86 13.09 5.05
C MET A 257 -11.73 14.43 4.31
N ARG A 258 -12.62 14.72 3.35
CA ARG A 258 -12.60 16.00 2.63
C ARG A 258 -12.83 17.20 3.54
N LYS A 259 -13.73 17.10 4.53
CA LYS A 259 -13.94 18.17 5.52
C LYS A 259 -12.66 18.52 6.29
N PHE A 260 -11.87 17.51 6.66
CA PHE A 260 -10.58 17.72 7.33
C PHE A 260 -9.53 18.39 6.43
N TYR A 261 -9.61 18.22 5.10
CA TYR A 261 -8.69 18.87 4.16
C TYR A 261 -9.18 20.23 3.64
N SER A 262 -10.50 20.50 3.66
CA SER A 262 -11.09 21.71 3.09
C SER A 262 -11.35 22.83 4.10
N GLU A 263 -11.12 22.63 5.40
CA GLU A 263 -11.33 23.67 6.42
C GLU A 263 -10.34 24.86 6.34
N ASP A 264 -9.41 24.87 5.38
CA ASP A 264 -8.50 26.01 5.12
C ASP A 264 -8.69 26.70 3.75
N GLU A 265 -9.74 26.39 2.98
CA GLU A 265 -10.00 27.04 1.67
C GLU A 265 -11.37 27.72 1.52
N ASP A 266 -11.98 28.19 2.62
CA ASP A 266 -13.12 29.12 2.54
C ASP A 266 -12.81 30.45 3.27
N THR A 267 -11.79 31.14 2.78
CA THR A 267 -11.73 32.61 2.84
C THR A 267 -11.46 33.19 1.46
N SER A 268 -12.37 32.96 0.52
CA SER A 268 -12.63 33.92 -0.54
C SER A 268 -14.04 34.45 -0.37
N THR A 269 -14.15 35.51 0.42
CA THR A 269 -15.30 36.41 0.44
C THR A 269 -15.65 36.81 -0.99
N ASN A 270 -16.92 36.59 -1.35
CA ASN A 270 -17.56 37.28 -2.45
C ASN A 270 -17.52 38.80 -2.17
N GLU A 271 -16.83 39.55 -3.03
CA GLU A 271 -17.18 40.91 -3.46
C GLU A 271 -16.97 41.01 -4.97
#